data_AF-A0A831KTC0-F1
#
_entry.id   AF-A0A831KTC0-F1
#
_cell.length_a   1.000
_cell.length_b   1.000
_cell.length_c   1.000
_cell.angle_alpha   90.00
_cell.angle_beta   90.00
_cell.angle_gamma   90.00
#
_symmetry.space_group_name_H-M   'P 1'
#
loop_
_entity.id
_entity.type
_entity.pdbx_description
1 polymer ?
#
loop_
_entity_poly.entity_id
_entity_poly.type
_entity_poly.pdbx_seq_one_letter_code
_entity_poly.pdbx_strand_id
1 'polypeptide(L)' 'MRILVCPICKSKEIELDAGGYTGKYHCKNCGYIGSLILEMSEEEYEKLREEVSGENEGS' A
#
# COMPACT_ATOMS: atom_id res chain seq x y z
N MET A 1 -12.80 8.62 -2.28
CA MET A 1 -12.21 8.21 -0.98
C MET A 1 -10.75 7.89 -1.22
N ARG A 2 -9.85 8.26 -0.31
CA ARG A 2 -8.43 7.92 -0.42
C ARG A 2 -8.11 6.75 0.50
N ILE A 3 -7.18 5.92 0.06
CA ILE A 3 -6.73 4.73 0.77
C ILE A 3 -5.21 4.75 0.94
N LEU A 4 -4.75 4.00 1.94
CA LEU A 4 -3.32 3.82 2.21
C LEU A 4 -2.86 2.49 1.66
N VAL A 5 -1.75 2.52 0.94
CA VAL A 5 -1.19 1.36 0.25
C VAL A 5 0.28 1.21 0.62
N CYS A 6 0.69 -0.01 0.94
CA CYS A 6 2.07 -0.32 1.26
C CYS A 6 2.98 -0.02 0.07
N PRO A 7 4.06 0.76 0.24
CA PRO A 7 4.98 1.06 -0.86
C PRO A 7 5.74 -0.18 -1.35
N ILE A 8 5.90 -1.20 -0.48
CA ILE A 8 6.69 -2.41 -0.74
C ILE A 8 5.86 -3.48 -1.46
N CYS A 9 4.78 -3.97 -0.83
CA CYS A 9 3.99 -5.09 -1.36
C CYS A 9 2.64 -4.68 -1.95
N LYS A 10 2.32 -3.39 -2.01
CA LYS A 10 1.05 -2.84 -2.52
C LYS A 10 -0.21 -3.32 -1.80
N SER A 11 -0.08 -3.89 -0.60
CA SER A 11 -1.23 -4.28 0.23
C SER A 11 -1.94 -3.06 0.84
N LYS A 12 -3.27 -3.16 1.01
CA LYS A 12 -4.11 -2.22 1.77
C LYS A 12 -4.16 -2.51 3.28
N GLU A 13 -3.52 -3.58 3.73
CA GLU A 13 -3.50 -4.02 5.14
C GLU A 13 -2.52 -3.17 5.96
N ILE A 14 -2.90 -1.92 6.21
CA ILE A 14 -2.09 -0.89 6.88
C ILE A 14 -2.73 -0.49 8.21
N GLU A 15 -1.91 -0.38 9.26
CA GLU A 15 -2.28 0.23 10.54
C GLU A 15 -1.28 1.30 10.97
N LEU A 16 -1.65 2.10 11.96
CA LEU A 16 -0.73 3.06 12.58
C LEU A 16 0.20 2.32 13.55
N ASP A 17 1.50 2.49 13.35
CA ASP A 17 2.52 1.97 14.27
C ASP A 17 2.41 2.67 15.64
N ALA A 18 2.48 1.90 16.72
CA ALA A 18 2.32 2.38 18.10
C ALA A 18 1.09 3.31 18.30
N GLY A 19 0.00 3.04 17.59
CA GLY A 19 -1.23 3.86 17.66
C GLY A 19 -1.09 5.27 17.08
N GLY A 20 -0.06 5.53 16.28
CA GLY A 20 0.18 6.80 15.60
C GLY A 20 1.15 7.74 16.31
N TYR A 21 1.65 7.40 17.50
CA TYR A 21 2.60 8.25 18.25
C TYR A 21 3.91 8.49 17.51
N THR A 22 4.36 7.52 16.70
CA THR A 22 5.58 7.61 15.90
C THR A 22 5.39 8.27 14.54
N GLY A 23 4.13 8.51 14.12
CA GLY A 23 3.80 8.98 12.76
C GLY A 23 4.17 7.97 11.66
N LYS A 24 4.31 6.68 12.02
CA LYS A 24 4.66 5.60 11.09
C LYS A 24 3.46 4.70 10.82
N TYR A 25 3.54 4.01 9.70
CA TYR A 25 2.60 3.00 9.25
C TYR A 25 3.24 1.62 9.35
N HIS A 26 2.44 0.63 9.77
CA HIS A 26 2.80 -0.78 9.79
C HIS A 26 1.95 -1.54 8.77
N CYS A 27 2.59 -2.27 7.85
CA CYS A 27 1.92 -3.16 6.92
C CYS A 27 1.85 -4.58 7.49
N LYS A 28 0.63 -5.10 7.72
CA LYS A 28 0.42 -6.45 8.26
C LYS A 28 0.77 -7.57 7.28
N ASN A 29 0.86 -7.24 5.99
CA ASN A 29 1.13 -8.22 4.95
C ASN A 29 2.63 -8.53 4.80
N CYS A 30 3.49 -7.52 4.72
CA CYS A 30 4.94 -7.70 4.52
C CYS A 30 5.82 -7.26 5.70
N GLY A 31 5.24 -6.65 6.74
CA GLY A 31 5.98 -6.18 7.92
C GLY A 31 6.69 -4.83 7.74
N TYR A 32 6.43 -4.10 6.65
CA TYR A 32 6.99 -2.75 6.46
C TYR A 32 6.57 -1.82 7.61
N ILE A 33 7.54 -1.12 8.21
CA ILE A 33 7.32 -0.07 9.23
C ILE A 33 8.04 1.21 8.79
N GLY A 34 7.30 2.28 8.52
CA GLY A 34 7.91 3.54 8.08
C GLY A 34 6.91 4.69 7.94
N SER A 35 7.42 5.91 7.84
CA SER A 35 6.59 7.11 7.66
C SER A 35 6.13 7.32 6.22
N LEU A 36 6.78 6.68 5.25
CA LEU A 36 6.38 6.73 3.84
C LEU A 36 5.22 5.76 3.59
N ILE A 37 4.13 6.27 3.03
CA ILE A 37 2.97 5.49 2.60
C ILE A 37 2.48 6.01 1.25
N LEU A 38 1.92 5.13 0.42
CA LEU A 38 1.26 5.57 -0.80
C LEU A 38 -0.19 5.92 -0.46
N GLU A 39 -0.57 7.15 -0.74
CA GLU A 39 -1.95 7.61 -0.61
C GLU A 39 -2.52 7.81 -2.02
N MET A 40 -3.56 7.07 -2.35
CA MET A 40 -4.18 7.10 -3.67
C MET A 40 -5.70 6.89 -3.57
N SER A 41 -6.42 7.18 -4.63
CA SER A 41 -7.83 6.84 -4.78
C SER A 41 -8.03 5.34 -5.03
N GLU A 42 -9.24 4.84 -4.76
CA GLU A 42 -9.59 3.46 -5.10
C GLU A 42 -9.41 3.19 -6.60
N GLU A 43 -9.76 4.15 -7.47
CA GLU A 43 -9.60 4.05 -8.92
C GLU A 43 -8.13 3.90 -9.36
N GLU A 44 -7.23 4.66 -8.73
CA GLU A 44 -5.77 4.52 -8.97
C GLU A 44 -5.25 3.17 -8.47
N TYR A 45 -5.77 2.66 -7.36
CA TYR A 45 -5.39 1.37 -6.82
C TYR A 45 -5.86 0.19 -7.67
N GLU A 46 -7.08 0.24 -8.21
CA GLU A 46 -7.56 -0.82 -9.12
C GLU A 46 -6.71 -0.88 -10.39
N LYS A 47 -6.34 0.27 -10.97
CA LYS A 47 -5.39 0.31 -12.11
C LYS A 47 -4.04 -0.30 -11.75
N LEU A 48 -3.47 0.09 -10.61
CA LEU A 48 -2.20 -0.48 -10.12
C LEU A 48 -2.29 -2.01 -9.95
N ARG A 49 -3.43 -2.51 -9.46
CA ARG A 49 -3.67 -3.95 -9.29
C ARG A 49 -3.76 -4.67 -10.62
N GLU A 50 -4.45 -4.09 -11.60
CA GLU A 50 -4.51 -4.59 -12.97
C GLU A 50 -3.10 -4.67 -13.58
N GLU A 51 -2.30 -3.61 -13.46
CA GLU A 51 -0.92 -3.54 -13.95
C GLU A 51 -0.04 -4.63 -13.33
N VAL A 52 -0.04 -4.77 -12.00
CA VAL A 52 0.76 -5.78 -11.27
C VAL A 52 0.29 -7.21 -11.59
N SER A 53 -1.00 -7.42 -11.82
CA SER A 53 -1.53 -8.74 -12.20
C SER A 53 -1.31 -9.08 -13.67
N GLY A 54 -1.13 -8.06 -14.51
CA GLY A 54 -0.90 -8.16 -15.95
C GLY A 54 0.56 -8.40 -16.35
N GLU A 55 1.51 -8.39 -15.41
CA GLU A 55 2.94 -8.66 -15.68
C GLU A 55 3.26 -10.14 -16.03
N ASN A 56 2.32 -10.88 -16.62
CA ASN A 56 2.58 -12.18 -17.25
C ASN A 56 2.31 -12.22 -18.76
N GLU A 57 1.85 -11.15 -19.41
CA GLU A 57 1.71 -11.12 -20.88
C GLU A 57 2.07 -9.75 -21.46
N GLY A 58 3.34 -9.55 -21.86
CA GLY A 58 3.75 -8.29 -22.48
C GLY A 58 5.20 -8.16 -22.94
N SER A 59 5.59 -9.00 -23.92
CA SER A 59 6.68 -8.85 -24.92
C SER A 59 8.15 -8.75 -24.47
#